data_AF-A0A7G1KP72-F1
#
_entry.id   AF-A0A7G1KP72-F1
#
_cell.length_a   1.000
_cell.length_b   1.000
_cell.length_c   1.000
_cell.angle_alpha   90.00
_cell.angle_beta   90.00
_cell.angle_gamma   90.00
#
_symmetry.space_group_name_H-M   'P 1'
#
loop_
_entity.id
_entity.type
_entity.pdbx_description
1 polymer ?
#
loop_
_entity_poly.entity_id
_entity_poly.type
_entity_poly.pdbx_seq_one_letter_code
_entity_poly.pdbx_strand_id
1 'polypeptide(L)'
;MPSWEELYNELIAKAKRLGHNPAPARLRVLREELDHIDHRIRHEVPAGERRYELALLSQEADTFLTAAESRVQIARNVARAQREREAHDAAHPNILSPRSALADWTPDPIARAERNHREGSERDH
;
A
#
# COMPACT_ATOMS: atom_id res chain seq x y z
N MET A 1 21.06 -22.53 3.13
CA MET A 1 20.12 -21.53 3.67
C MET A 1 20.08 -20.35 2.71
N PRO A 2 18.92 -19.73 2.47
CA PRO A 2 18.84 -18.54 1.64
C PRO A 2 19.65 -17.39 2.28
N SER A 3 20.15 -16.48 1.45
CA SER A 3 20.84 -15.28 1.93
C SER A 3 19.87 -14.28 2.57
N TRP A 4 20.39 -13.32 3.32
CA TRP A 4 19.56 -12.25 3.90
C TRP A 4 18.90 -11.39 2.83
N GLU A 5 19.60 -11.15 1.72
CA GLU A 5 19.06 -10.42 0.57
C GLU A 5 17.91 -11.18 -0.07
N GLU A 6 18.06 -12.50 -0.24
CA GLU A 6 16.99 -13.35 -0.78
C GLU A 6 15.74 -13.29 0.10
N LEU A 7 15.90 -13.32 1.43
CA LEU A 7 14.79 -13.22 2.37
C LEU A 7 14.05 -11.87 2.26
N TYR A 8 14.78 -10.75 2.22
CA TYR A 8 14.14 -9.45 2.02
C TYR A 8 13.50 -9.31 0.65
N ASN A 9 14.16 -9.77 -0.42
CA ASN A 9 13.62 -9.72 -1.77
C ASN A 9 12.35 -10.56 -1.91
N GLU A 10 12.30 -11.73 -1.26
CA GLU A 10 11.10 -12.55 -1.20
C GLU A 10 9.98 -11.84 -0.45
N LEU A 11 10.28 -11.21 0.69
CA LEU A 11 9.32 -10.44 1.47
C LEU A 11 8.77 -9.25 0.66
N ILE A 12 9.63 -8.49 -0.02
CA ILE A 12 9.24 -7.39 -0.92
C ILE A 12 8.35 -7.92 -2.04
N ALA A 13 8.69 -9.06 -2.65
CA ALA A 13 7.86 -9.68 -3.68
C ALA A 13 6.48 -10.10 -3.14
N LYS A 14 6.42 -10.67 -1.93
CA LYS A 14 5.14 -10.99 -1.25
C LYS A 14 4.33 -9.72 -0.98
N ALA A 15 4.96 -8.66 -0.48
CA ALA A 15 4.32 -7.38 -0.20
C ALA A 15 3.77 -6.72 -1.48
N LYS A 16 4.51 -6.78 -2.61
CA LYS A 16 4.05 -6.29 -3.92
C LYS A 16 2.82 -7.06 -4.42
N ARG A 17 2.73 -8.37 -4.14
CA ARG A 17 1.59 -9.24 -4.54
C ARG A 17 0.32 -9.05 -3.73
N LEU A 18 0.35 -8.27 -2.65
CA LEU A 18 -0.81 -8.00 -1.79
C LEU A 18 -1.98 -7.31 -2.54
N GLY A 19 -1.72 -6.60 -3.64
CA GLY A 19 -2.76 -6.00 -4.48
C GLY A 19 -3.51 -4.85 -3.80
N HIS A 20 -4.62 -4.39 -4.41
CA HIS A 20 -5.30 -3.14 -4.02
C HIS A 20 -6.10 -3.23 -2.70
N ASN A 21 -6.65 -4.41 -2.37
CA ASN A 21 -7.41 -4.62 -1.13
C ASN A 21 -6.83 -5.81 -0.35
N PRO A 22 -5.71 -5.63 0.36
CA PRO A 22 -5.03 -6.74 0.98
C PRO A 22 -5.74 -7.20 2.25
N ALA A 23 -5.79 -8.52 2.44
CA ALA A 23 -6.35 -9.10 3.65
C ALA A 23 -5.53 -8.67 4.88
N PRO A 24 -6.14 -8.08 5.92
CA PRO A 24 -5.41 -7.61 7.12
C PRO A 24 -4.58 -8.71 7.80
N ALA A 25 -5.08 -9.95 7.80
CA ALA A 25 -4.37 -11.09 8.36
C ALA A 25 -3.07 -11.40 7.61
N ARG A 26 -3.07 -11.33 6.27
CA ARG A 26 -1.87 -11.54 5.47
C ARG A 26 -0.84 -10.45 5.69
N LEU A 27 -1.31 -9.21 5.83
CA LEU A 27 -0.44 -8.08 6.10
C LEU A 27 0.25 -8.23 7.46
N ARG A 28 -0.50 -8.65 8.50
CA ARG A 28 0.07 -8.91 9.82
C ARG A 28 1.16 -9.98 9.78
N VAL A 29 0.93 -11.08 9.06
CA VAL A 29 1.95 -12.14 8.91
C VAL A 29 3.22 -11.58 8.26
N LEU A 30 3.10 -10.77 7.20
CA LEU A 30 4.29 -10.18 6.54
C LEU A 30 5.02 -9.16 7.41
N ARG A 31 4.30 -8.44 8.28
CA ARG A 31 4.91 -7.56 9.30
C ARG A 31 5.72 -8.39 10.31
N GLU A 32 5.13 -9.47 10.82
CA GLU A 32 5.81 -10.38 11.74
C GLU A 32 7.05 -11.03 11.09
N GLU A 33 6.98 -11.40 9.79
CA GLU A 33 8.12 -11.87 9.01
C GLU A 33 9.23 -10.81 8.90
N LEU A 34 8.88 -9.54 8.61
CA LEU A 34 9.84 -8.43 8.57
C LEU A 34 10.54 -8.24 9.91
N ASP A 35 9.76 -8.15 10.99
CA ASP A 35 10.28 -7.95 12.35
C ASP A 35 11.22 -9.08 12.77
N HIS A 36 10.90 -10.32 12.39
CA HIS A 36 11.76 -11.46 12.66
C HIS A 36 13.09 -11.40 11.91
N ILE A 37 13.08 -11.05 10.62
CA ILE A 37 14.30 -10.89 9.82
C ILE A 37 15.16 -9.76 10.39
N ASP A 38 14.56 -8.60 10.64
CA ASP A 38 15.22 -7.44 11.23
C ASP A 38 15.87 -7.77 12.57
N HIS A 39 15.14 -8.48 13.44
CA HIS A 39 15.65 -8.90 14.74
C HIS A 39 16.89 -9.79 14.59
N ARG A 40 16.82 -10.80 13.71
CA ARG A 40 17.96 -11.70 13.48
C ARG A 40 19.17 -10.97 12.93
N ILE A 41 18.99 -10.06 11.97
CA ILE A 41 20.11 -9.31 11.38
C ILE A 41 20.80 -8.42 12.42
N ARG A 42 20.05 -7.83 13.36
CA ARG A 42 20.64 -7.03 14.44
C ARG A 42 21.57 -7.84 15.34
N HIS A 43 21.35 -9.15 15.46
CA HIS A 43 22.12 -10.06 16.30
C HIS A 43 23.20 -10.82 15.54
N GLU A 44 22.93 -11.23 14.29
CA GLU A 44 23.81 -12.10 13.50
C GLU A 44 24.77 -11.31 12.60
N VAL A 45 24.43 -10.07 12.21
CA VAL A 45 25.26 -9.25 11.32
C VAL A 45 25.91 -8.10 12.09
N PRO A 46 27.25 -8.03 12.15
CA PRO A 46 27.95 -6.95 12.82
C PRO A 46 27.64 -5.60 12.17
N ALA A 47 27.77 -4.53 12.94
CA ALA A 47 27.61 -3.17 12.43
C ALA A 47 28.66 -2.89 11.35
N GLY A 48 28.24 -2.31 10.23
CA GLY A 48 29.09 -2.02 9.07
C GLY A 48 28.28 -1.83 7.80
N GLU A 49 28.97 -1.70 6.68
CA GLU A 49 28.38 -1.47 5.35
C GLU A 49 27.33 -2.53 4.99
N ARG A 50 27.65 -3.81 5.23
CA ARG A 50 26.72 -4.91 4.97
C ARG A 50 25.39 -4.78 5.72
N ARG A 51 25.43 -4.35 6.99
CA ARG A 51 24.22 -4.14 7.79
C ARG A 51 23.43 -2.93 7.32
N TYR A 52 24.11 -1.93 6.77
CA TYR A 52 23.46 -0.77 6.17
C TYR A 52 22.70 -1.15 4.88
N GLU A 53 23.31 -1.94 3.99
CA GLU A 53 22.62 -2.45 2.79
C GLU A 53 21.35 -3.23 3.14
N LEU A 54 21.43 -4.11 4.14
CA LEU A 54 20.29 -4.87 4.64
C LEU A 54 19.21 -3.98 5.25
N ALA A 55 19.60 -2.89 5.92
CA ALA A 55 18.64 -1.91 6.44
C ALA A 55 17.89 -1.17 5.32
N LEU A 56 18.53 -0.91 4.17
CA LEU A 56 17.85 -0.33 3.01
C LEU A 56 16.79 -1.28 2.45
N LEU A 57 17.08 -2.58 2.36
CA LEU A 57 16.10 -3.59 1.94
C LEU A 57 14.94 -3.72 2.94
N SER A 58 15.23 -3.66 4.23
CA SER A 58 14.19 -3.60 5.28
C SER A 58 13.27 -2.39 5.10
N GLN A 59 13.85 -1.21 4.86
CA GLN A 59 13.11 0.02 4.63
C GLN A 59 12.23 -0.04 3.37
N GLU A 60 12.71 -0.67 2.29
CA GLU A 60 11.91 -0.89 1.10
C GLU A 60 10.72 -1.81 1.40
N ALA A 61 10.94 -2.93 2.10
CA ALA A 61 9.86 -3.83 2.51
C ALA A 61 8.81 -3.12 3.38
N ASP A 62 9.26 -2.35 4.37
CA ASP A 62 8.40 -1.54 5.25
C ASP A 62 7.53 -0.56 4.44
N THR A 63 8.12 0.11 3.45
CA THR A 63 7.40 1.04 2.57
C THR A 63 6.23 0.36 1.85
N PHE A 64 6.44 -0.85 1.31
CA PHE A 64 5.37 -1.60 0.64
C PHE A 64 4.27 -2.05 1.61
N LEU A 65 4.64 -2.49 2.82
CA LEU A 65 3.67 -2.90 3.84
C LEU A 65 2.86 -1.71 4.36
N THR A 66 3.49 -0.56 4.58
CA THR A 66 2.82 0.69 4.98
C THR A 66 1.85 1.19 3.91
N ALA A 67 2.23 1.09 2.63
CA ALA A 67 1.34 1.39 1.51
C ALA A 67 0.15 0.41 1.43
N ALA A 68 0.36 -0.87 1.77
CA ALA A 68 -0.71 -1.85 1.88
C ALA A 68 -1.66 -1.55 3.04
N GLU A 69 -1.17 -1.16 4.21
CA GLU A 69 -1.98 -0.76 5.38
C GLU A 69 -2.85 0.46 5.07
N SER A 70 -2.26 1.46 4.42
CA SER A 70 -2.97 2.67 4.01
C SER A 70 -4.17 2.33 3.13
N ARG A 71 -4.01 1.40 2.18
CA ARG A 71 -5.10 0.93 1.31
C ARG A 71 -6.21 0.22 2.09
N VAL A 72 -5.87 -0.62 3.06
CA VAL A 72 -6.85 -1.26 3.96
C VAL A 72 -7.64 -0.22 4.74
N GLN A 73 -6.94 0.79 5.27
CA GLN A 73 -7.59 1.84 6.06
C GLN A 73 -8.54 2.67 5.20
N ILE A 74 -8.13 3.02 3.99
CA ILE A 74 -9.00 3.71 3.01
C ILE A 74 -10.25 2.88 2.72
N ALA A 75 -10.09 1.58 2.41
CA ALA A 75 -11.22 0.69 2.13
C ALA A 75 -12.20 0.61 3.31
N ARG A 76 -11.69 0.54 4.54
CA ARG A 76 -12.52 0.57 5.77
C ARG A 76 -13.27 1.89 5.93
N ASN A 77 -12.60 3.02 5.70
CA ASN A 77 -13.21 4.34 5.80
C ASN A 77 -14.32 4.52 4.76
N VAL A 78 -14.10 4.05 3.52
CA VAL A 78 -15.12 4.06 2.47
C VAL A 78 -16.32 3.20 2.84
N ALA A 79 -16.10 1.98 3.33
CA ALA A 79 -17.19 1.10 3.76
C ALA A 79 -17.97 1.67 4.95
N ARG A 80 -17.29 2.34 5.88
CA ARG A 80 -17.94 3.04 7.00
C ARG A 80 -18.80 4.20 6.51
N ALA A 81 -18.25 5.06 5.66
CA ALA A 81 -18.98 6.20 5.09
C ALA A 81 -20.21 5.73 4.29
N GLN A 82 -20.11 4.61 3.59
CA GLN A 82 -21.25 4.03 2.88
C GLN A 82 -22.37 3.60 3.83
N ARG A 83 -22.04 2.89 4.91
CA ARG A 83 -23.03 2.50 5.93
C ARG A 83 -23.67 3.68 6.65
N GLU A 84 -22.89 4.73 6.93
CA GLU A 84 -23.40 5.96 7.55
C GLU A 84 -24.38 6.67 6.61
N ARG A 85 -24.13 6.68 5.30
CA ARG A 85 -25.08 7.18 4.29
C ARG A 85 -26.36 6.36 4.23
N GLU A 86 -26.25 5.03 4.19
CA GLU A 86 -27.41 4.14 4.19
C GLU A 86 -28.30 4.35 5.43
N ALA A 87 -27.68 4.52 6.60
CA ALA A 87 -28.40 4.84 7.83
C ALA A 87 -29.05 6.23 7.79
N HIS A 88 -28.35 7.24 7.25
CA HIS A 88 -28.90 8.58 7.06
C HIS A 88 -30.09 8.59 6.11
N ASP A 89 -29.97 7.96 4.93
CA ASP A 89 -31.03 7.90 3.93
C ASP A 89 -32.28 7.17 4.46
N ALA A 90 -32.09 6.15 5.30
CA ALA A 90 -33.19 5.47 5.99
C ALA A 90 -33.86 6.35 7.05
N ALA A 91 -33.08 7.15 7.80
CA ALA A 91 -33.60 8.04 8.85
C ALA A 91 -34.21 9.34 8.30
N HIS A 92 -33.75 9.79 7.13
CA HIS A 92 -34.10 11.07 6.52
C HIS A 92 -34.44 10.91 5.03
N PRO A 93 -35.55 10.24 4.69
CA PRO A 93 -35.87 9.88 3.30
C PRO A 93 -36.08 11.08 2.35
N ASN A 94 -36.33 12.28 2.91
CA ASN A 94 -36.51 13.51 2.15
C ASN A 94 -35.24 14.38 2.07
N ILE A 95 -34.14 13.98 2.72
CA ILE A 95 -32.88 14.73 2.73
C ILE A 95 -31.85 13.90 1.96
N LEU A 96 -31.42 14.42 0.81
CA LEU A 96 -30.37 13.78 0.02
C LEU A 96 -29.04 13.78 0.77
N SER A 97 -28.48 12.60 1.00
CA SER A 97 -27.08 12.47 1.44
C SER A 97 -26.13 13.06 0.39
N PRO A 98 -25.09 13.81 0.80
CA PRO A 98 -24.07 14.27 -0.12
C PRO A 98 -23.37 13.06 -0.77
N ARG A 99 -23.57 12.89 -2.07
CA ARG A 99 -22.83 11.92 -2.89
C ARG A 99 -21.47 12.51 -3.21
N SER A 100 -20.40 11.73 -3.00
CA SER A 100 -19.06 12.16 -3.36
C SER A 100 -18.96 12.17 -4.89
N ALA A 101 -18.63 13.31 -5.49
CA ALA A 101 -18.33 13.42 -6.92
C ALA A 101 -17.16 12.51 -7.35
N LEU A 102 -16.33 12.06 -6.40
CA LEU A 102 -15.24 11.09 -6.63
C LEU A 102 -15.74 9.64 -6.74
N ALA A 103 -16.95 9.32 -6.31
CA ALA A 103 -17.53 7.99 -6.49
C ALA A 103 -17.93 7.74 -7.97
N ASP A 104 -18.32 8.80 -8.67
CA ASP A 104 -18.60 8.80 -10.11
C ASP A 104 -17.34 9.08 -10.94
N TRP A 105 -16.25 9.49 -10.29
CA TRP A 105 -14.97 9.73 -10.94
C TRP A 105 -14.20 8.42 -11.10
N THR A 106 -14.35 7.79 -12.27
CA THR A 106 -13.38 6.81 -12.75
C THR A 106 -12.21 7.54 -13.39
N PRO A 107 -11.03 7.64 -12.74
CA PRO A 107 -9.85 8.10 -13.46
C PRO A 107 -9.56 7.04 -14.52
N ASP A 108 -9.74 7.38 -15.79
CA ASP A 108 -9.22 6.55 -16.87
C ASP A 108 -7.68 6.62 -16.80
N PRO A 109 -7.01 5.56 -16.32
CA PRO A 109 -5.56 5.58 -16.13
C PRO A 109 -4.84 5.72 -17.46
N ILE A 110 -5.46 5.23 -18.54
CA ILE A 110 -4.93 5.27 -19.91
C ILE A 110 -5.01 6.71 -20.41
N ALA A 111 -6.17 7.37 -20.30
CA ALA A 111 -6.30 8.77 -20.70
C ALA A 111 -5.39 9.73 -19.91
N ARG A 112 -5.07 9.40 -18.65
CA ARG A 112 -4.11 10.16 -17.84
C ARG A 112 -2.66 9.91 -18.27
N ALA A 113 -2.29 8.67 -18.55
CA ALA A 113 -0.97 8.32 -19.06
C ALA A 113 -0.72 8.95 -20.45
N GLU A 114 -1.71 8.94 -21.32
CA GLU A 114 -1.65 9.59 -22.65
C GLU A 114 -1.47 11.10 -22.57
N ARG A 115 -2.19 11.78 -21.65
CA ARG A 115 -2.00 13.23 -21.41
C ARG A 115 -0.61 13.54 -20.88
N ASN A 116 -0.14 12.80 -19.89
CA ASN A 116 1.20 13.02 -19.32
C ASN A 116 2.32 12.77 -20.35
N HIS A 117 2.15 11.76 -21.22
CA HIS A 117 3.10 11.50 -22.30
C HIS A 117 3.10 12.62 -23.34
N ARG A 118 1.92 13.15 -23.70
CA ARG A 118 1.79 14.26 -24.65
C ARG A 118 2.38 15.56 -24.10
N GLU A 119 2.05 15.91 -22.86
CA GLU A 119 2.59 17.10 -22.18
C GLU A 119 4.10 17.01 -21.93
N GLY A 120 4.64 15.80 -21.71
CA GLY A 120 6.08 15.56 -21.66
C GLY A 120 6.76 15.78 -23.01
N SER A 121 6.19 15.25 -24.09
CA SER A 121 6.74 15.40 -25.44
C SER A 121 6.68 16.83 -26.00
N GLU A 122 5.73 17.64 -25.53
CA GLU A 122 5.59 19.04 -25.95
C GLU A 122 6.54 20.00 -25.20
N ARG A 123 7.18 19.55 -24.11
CA ARG A 123 8.16 20.35 -23.35
C ARG A 123 9.60 20.18 -23.82
N ASP A 124 9.87 19.17 -24.64
CA ASP A 124 11.20 18.82 -25.16
C ASP A 124 11.42 19.30 -26.62
N HIS A 125 10.56 20.19 -27.13
CA HIS A 125 10.68 20.86 -28.43
C HIS A 125 10.62 22.38 -28.28
#